data_AF-A0A7X6WBV6-F1
#
_entry.id   AF-A0A7X6WBV6-F1
#
_cell.length_a   1.000
_cell.length_b   1.000
_cell.length_c   1.000
_cell.angle_alpha   90.00
_cell.angle_beta   90.00
_cell.angle_gamma   90.00
#
_symmetry.space_group_name_H-M   'P 1'
#
loop_
_entity.id
_entity.type
_entity.pdbx_description
1 polymer ?
#
loop_
_entity_poly.entity_id
_entity_poly.type
_entity_poly.pdbx_seq_one_letter_code
_entity_poly.pdbx_strand_id
1 'polypeptide(L)'
;RVLINGKLDKINHAHSIGGVDLTMSTVRDFLNIDLDYYVKVDYNVVIDVVDTIGGLKIDVPFLMEYKDPTAKPPLNIYIEKGLQDLDGKEAHDFLRWRKNNSLTVQYIDGDVGRIKTQQYFMTELVKQTLKFKNMFKLQELVETYYDNVETNIPWNIILKSVVAAKNIDTEKMVTETIPGEGKYIGSISYYIYDESKTDSLVKKMFGSVIKSALN
;
A
#
# COMPACT_ATOMS: atom_id res chain seq x y z
N ARG A 1 -3.96 6.65 -15.82
CA ARG A 1 -5.25 7.36 -15.80
C ARG A 1 -6.28 6.32 -16.16
N VAL A 2 -7.43 6.37 -15.55
CA VAL A 2 -8.50 5.37 -15.70
C VAL A 2 -9.82 6.10 -15.90
N LEU A 3 -10.85 5.39 -16.36
CA LEU A 3 -12.18 5.94 -16.52
C LEU A 3 -12.86 6.07 -15.15
N ILE A 4 -13.29 7.27 -14.79
CA ILE A 4 -14.03 7.57 -13.56
C ILE A 4 -15.27 8.35 -13.98
N ASN A 5 -16.46 7.76 -13.81
CA ASN A 5 -17.74 8.35 -14.25
C ASN A 5 -17.72 8.88 -15.69
N GLY A 6 -17.13 8.11 -16.62
CA GLY A 6 -17.04 8.47 -18.04
C GLY A 6 -15.93 9.46 -18.41
N LYS A 7 -15.10 9.91 -17.45
CA LYS A 7 -13.97 10.82 -17.69
C LYS A 7 -12.64 10.16 -17.32
N LEU A 8 -11.62 10.33 -18.17
CA LEU A 8 -10.28 9.85 -17.87
C LEU A 8 -9.59 10.75 -16.84
N ASP A 9 -9.17 10.18 -15.71
CA ASP A 9 -8.46 10.92 -14.65
C ASP A 9 -7.51 10.01 -13.85
N LYS A 10 -6.83 10.54 -12.83
CA LYS A 10 -5.99 9.78 -11.90
C LYS A 10 -6.88 8.93 -10.99
N ILE A 11 -6.51 7.67 -10.79
CA ILE A 11 -7.36 6.72 -10.04
C ILE A 11 -7.66 7.17 -8.61
N ASN A 12 -6.73 7.89 -7.97
CA ASN A 12 -6.93 8.45 -6.63
C ASN A 12 -8.02 9.54 -6.57
N HIS A 13 -8.41 10.14 -7.70
CA HIS A 13 -9.55 11.07 -7.73
C HIS A 13 -10.89 10.38 -7.49
N ALA A 14 -11.00 9.07 -7.76
CA ALA A 14 -12.20 8.29 -7.42
C ALA A 14 -12.54 8.43 -5.93
N HIS A 15 -11.53 8.33 -5.07
CA HIS A 15 -11.70 8.50 -3.63
C HIS A 15 -12.08 9.93 -3.24
N SER A 16 -11.44 10.93 -3.84
CA SER A 16 -11.75 12.33 -3.56
C SER A 16 -13.17 12.74 -3.99
N ILE A 17 -13.73 12.08 -5.01
CA ILE A 17 -15.04 12.41 -5.58
C ILE A 17 -16.17 11.65 -4.89
N GLY A 18 -16.00 10.34 -4.67
CA GLY A 18 -17.07 9.44 -4.24
C GLY A 18 -16.67 8.48 -3.13
N GLY A 19 -15.58 8.76 -2.41
CA GLY A 19 -15.12 7.95 -1.30
C GLY A 19 -14.76 6.52 -1.67
N VAL A 20 -14.98 5.60 -0.73
CA VAL A 20 -14.63 4.19 -0.90
C VAL A 20 -15.44 3.53 -2.01
N ASP A 21 -16.74 3.81 -2.12
CA ASP A 21 -17.62 3.16 -3.12
C ASP A 21 -17.18 3.43 -4.55
N LEU A 22 -16.85 4.70 -4.87
CA LEU A 22 -16.35 5.06 -6.19
C LEU A 22 -14.93 4.51 -6.43
N THR A 23 -14.11 4.42 -5.38
CA THR A 23 -12.77 3.80 -5.47
C THR A 23 -12.88 2.33 -5.82
N MET A 24 -13.74 1.60 -5.11
CA MET A 24 -13.97 0.17 -5.30
C MET A 24 -14.50 -0.13 -6.70
N SER A 25 -15.55 0.59 -7.14
CA SER A 25 -16.09 0.42 -8.50
C SER A 25 -15.05 0.76 -9.58
N THR A 26 -14.31 1.87 -9.43
CA THR A 26 -13.25 2.25 -10.38
C THR A 26 -12.16 1.18 -10.49
N VAL A 27 -11.68 0.62 -9.37
CA VAL A 27 -10.66 -0.43 -9.38
C VAL A 27 -11.22 -1.72 -9.98
N ARG A 28 -12.45 -2.09 -9.60
CA ARG A 28 -13.15 -3.28 -10.09
C ARG A 28 -13.28 -3.25 -11.62
N ASP A 29 -13.72 -2.12 -12.18
CA ASP A 29 -13.92 -1.95 -13.61
C ASP A 29 -12.58 -1.81 -14.35
N PHE A 30 -11.60 -1.12 -13.76
CA PHE A 30 -10.27 -0.96 -14.33
C PHE A 30 -9.52 -2.30 -14.47
N LEU A 31 -9.59 -3.16 -13.47
CA LEU A 31 -8.89 -4.44 -13.46
C LEU A 31 -9.76 -5.60 -13.95
N ASN A 32 -11.07 -5.40 -14.09
CA ASN A 32 -12.04 -6.45 -14.43
C ASN A 32 -11.95 -7.68 -13.50
N ILE A 33 -11.90 -7.45 -12.19
CA ILE A 33 -11.85 -8.48 -11.15
C ILE A 33 -13.09 -8.39 -10.26
N ASP A 34 -13.43 -9.47 -9.56
CA ASP A 34 -14.35 -9.37 -8.43
C ASP A 34 -13.60 -8.83 -7.20
N LEU A 35 -14.15 -7.76 -6.64
CA LEU A 35 -13.56 -7.01 -5.53
C LEU A 35 -14.61 -6.86 -4.44
N ASP A 36 -14.57 -7.77 -3.46
CA ASP A 36 -15.60 -7.89 -2.42
C ASP A 36 -15.34 -6.99 -1.23
N TYR A 37 -14.07 -6.84 -0.86
CA TYR A 37 -13.68 -6.25 0.40
C TYR A 37 -12.65 -5.12 0.25
N TYR A 38 -12.68 -4.17 1.18
CA TYR A 38 -11.69 -3.12 1.30
C TYR A 38 -11.19 -2.98 2.73
N VAL A 39 -9.99 -2.42 2.86
CA VAL A 39 -9.40 -1.95 4.10
C VAL A 39 -8.88 -0.55 3.85
N LYS A 40 -9.38 0.44 4.59
CA LYS A 40 -8.90 1.81 4.58
C LYS A 40 -8.38 2.15 5.97
N VAL A 41 -7.12 2.58 6.00
CA VAL A 41 -6.39 2.88 7.24
C VAL A 41 -5.76 4.27 7.16
N ASP A 42 -5.68 4.93 8.31
CA ASP A 42 -4.82 6.09 8.49
C ASP A 42 -3.39 5.64 8.85
N TYR A 43 -2.43 6.55 8.73
CA TYR A 43 -1.06 6.32 9.15
C TYR A 43 -0.93 5.95 10.64
N ASN A 44 -1.81 6.46 11.51
CA ASN A 44 -1.79 6.11 12.93
C ASN A 44 -1.90 4.60 13.16
N VAL A 45 -2.73 3.90 12.38
CA VAL A 45 -2.85 2.44 12.48
C VAL A 45 -1.53 1.75 12.12
N VAL A 46 -0.79 2.27 11.14
CA VAL A 46 0.52 1.72 10.76
C VAL A 46 1.55 1.94 11.87
N ILE A 47 1.59 3.14 12.45
CA ILE A 47 2.44 3.49 13.59
C ILE A 47 2.21 2.50 14.73
N ASP A 48 0.95 2.35 15.12
CA ASP A 48 0.55 1.52 16.24
C ASP A 48 0.86 0.03 16.03
N VAL A 49 0.68 -0.47 14.79
CA VAL A 49 1.02 -1.86 14.45
C VAL A 49 2.52 -2.10 14.59
N VAL A 50 3.36 -1.19 14.08
CA VAL A 50 4.82 -1.30 14.16
C VAL A 50 5.29 -1.27 15.62
N ASP A 51 4.77 -0.34 16.42
CA ASP A 51 5.11 -0.23 17.83
C ASP A 51 4.67 -1.47 18.61
N THR A 52 3.47 -2.00 18.32
CA THR A 52 2.95 -3.19 18.98
C THR A 52 3.83 -4.41 18.70
N ILE A 53 4.29 -4.62 17.45
CA ILE A 53 5.20 -5.73 17.14
C ILE A 53 6.63 -5.53 17.66
N GLY A 54 6.93 -4.34 18.20
CA GLY A 54 8.19 -3.97 18.84
C GLY A 54 9.23 -3.43 17.88
N GLY A 55 8.81 -2.72 16.82
CA GLY A 55 9.66 -2.18 15.77
C GLY A 55 9.65 -3.01 14.49
N LEU A 56 10.11 -2.40 13.40
CA LEU A 56 10.20 -2.99 12.07
C LEU A 56 11.64 -2.94 11.55
N LYS A 57 12.28 -4.11 11.46
CA LYS A 57 13.60 -4.21 10.84
C LYS A 57 13.52 -4.11 9.33
N ILE A 58 14.18 -3.14 8.71
CA ILE A 58 14.11 -2.94 7.26
C ILE A 58 15.44 -2.43 6.72
N ASP A 59 15.84 -2.86 5.52
CA ASP A 59 17.02 -2.33 4.85
C ASP A 59 16.64 -1.07 4.07
N VAL A 60 16.99 0.09 4.62
CA VAL A 60 16.65 1.39 4.07
C VAL A 60 17.57 1.68 2.88
N PRO A 61 17.02 1.86 1.66
CA PRO A 61 17.83 1.90 0.44
C PRO A 61 18.73 3.14 0.32
N PHE A 62 18.35 4.24 0.97
CA PHE A 62 19.02 5.53 0.88
C PHE A 62 18.99 6.27 2.22
N LEU A 63 19.84 7.28 2.39
CA LEU A 63 19.65 8.26 3.46
C LEU A 63 18.39 9.08 3.14
N MET A 64 17.35 8.90 3.94
CA MET A 64 16.09 9.63 3.80
C MET A 64 16.09 10.84 4.73
N GLU A 65 16.27 12.03 4.16
CA GLU A 65 16.29 13.29 4.91
C GLU A 65 15.33 14.29 4.28
N TYR A 66 14.21 14.58 4.96
CA TYR A 66 13.20 15.50 4.44
C TYR A 66 12.50 16.28 5.56
N LYS A 67 12.42 17.60 5.39
CA LYS A 67 11.74 18.55 6.26
C LYS A 67 10.69 19.31 5.46
N ASP A 68 9.47 19.32 5.98
CA ASP A 68 8.37 20.15 5.49
C ASP A 68 7.67 20.81 6.70
N PRO A 69 8.00 22.08 7.00
CA PRO A 69 7.36 22.80 8.09
C PRO A 69 5.91 23.21 7.80
N THR A 70 5.45 23.07 6.56
CA THR A 70 4.08 23.42 6.14
C THR A 70 3.08 22.28 6.30
N ALA A 71 3.58 21.05 6.43
CA ALA A 71 2.78 19.90 6.80
C ALA A 71 2.15 20.08 8.20
N LYS A 72 1.02 19.42 8.44
CA LYS A 72 0.32 19.44 9.73
C LYS A 72 0.14 18.01 10.23
N PRO A 73 0.88 17.58 11.29
CA PRO A 73 1.99 18.29 11.93
C PRO A 73 3.21 18.44 10.99
N PRO A 74 4.19 19.33 11.32
CA PRO A 74 5.42 19.47 10.57
C PRO A 74 6.10 18.12 10.34
N LEU A 75 6.49 17.84 9.10
CA LEU A 75 7.13 16.59 8.73
C LEU A 75 8.65 16.75 8.87
N ASN A 76 9.28 15.89 9.65
CA ASN A 76 10.73 15.84 9.82
C ASN A 76 11.18 14.38 9.80
N ILE A 77 11.75 13.99 8.66
CA ILE A 77 12.23 12.66 8.32
C ILE A 77 13.75 12.68 8.35
N TYR A 78 14.32 11.78 9.13
CA TYR A 78 15.74 11.45 9.09
C TYR A 78 15.87 9.95 9.37
N ILE A 79 16.22 9.16 8.36
CA ILE A 79 16.41 7.71 8.47
C ILE A 79 17.69 7.37 7.71
N GLU A 80 18.64 6.75 8.41
CA GLU A 80 19.92 6.36 7.83
C GLU A 80 19.76 5.21 6.84
N LYS A 81 20.66 5.17 5.85
CA LYS A 81 20.75 4.05 4.90
C LYS A 81 21.18 2.78 5.63
N GLY A 82 20.70 1.63 5.16
CA GLY A 82 21.11 0.31 5.62
C GLY A 82 20.08 -0.32 6.55
N LEU A 83 20.46 -1.40 7.23
CA LEU A 83 19.56 -2.09 8.15
C LEU A 83 19.23 -1.21 9.35
N GLN A 84 17.98 -0.80 9.45
CA GLN A 84 17.42 -0.03 10.56
C GLN A 84 16.36 -0.86 11.29
N ASP A 85 16.06 -0.49 12.54
CA ASP A 85 14.93 -1.02 13.31
C ASP A 85 13.98 0.15 13.57
N LEU A 86 12.98 0.31 12.70
CA LEU A 86 12.12 1.49 12.70
C LEU A 86 11.06 1.37 13.79
N ASP A 87 10.91 2.43 14.58
CA ASP A 87 9.70 2.63 15.38
C ASP A 87 8.50 3.02 14.51
N GLY A 88 7.32 3.14 15.11
CA GLY A 88 6.10 3.50 14.38
C GLY A 88 6.19 4.85 13.67
N LYS A 89 6.81 5.86 14.30
CA LYS A 89 6.99 7.18 13.68
C LYS A 89 7.94 7.09 12.48
N GLU A 90 9.06 6.40 12.63
CA GLU A 90 10.03 6.19 11.56
C GLU A 90 9.42 5.37 10.42
N ALA A 91 8.54 4.42 10.71
CA ALA A 91 7.77 3.68 9.71
C ALA A 91 6.80 4.58 8.93
N HIS A 92 6.07 5.48 9.60
CA HIS A 92 5.27 6.52 8.94
C HIS A 92 6.14 7.41 8.05
N ASP A 93 7.29 7.85 8.56
CA ASP A 93 8.21 8.72 7.85
C ASP A 93 8.81 8.03 6.62
N PHE A 94 9.18 6.76 6.73
CA PHE A 94 9.65 5.91 5.64
C PHE A 94 8.62 5.83 4.50
N LEU A 95 7.35 5.63 4.82
CA LEU A 95 6.26 5.55 3.84
C LEU A 95 5.95 6.88 3.15
N ARG A 96 6.29 8.01 3.79
CA ARG A 96 6.03 9.36 3.30
C ARG A 96 7.18 9.97 2.52
N TRP A 97 8.42 9.51 2.73
CA TRP A 97 9.58 10.04 2.04
C TRP A 97 9.46 9.86 0.52
N ARG A 98 10.04 10.81 -0.24
CA ARG A 98 10.06 10.80 -1.72
C ARG A 98 11.40 11.22 -2.30
N LYS A 99 12.02 12.21 -1.66
CA LYS A 99 13.28 12.84 -2.04
C LYS A 99 13.82 13.65 -0.88
N ASN A 100 15.12 13.91 -0.87
CA ASN A 100 15.71 14.82 0.10
C ASN A 100 15.44 16.29 -0.27
N ASN A 101 15.42 17.19 0.72
CA ASN A 101 15.31 18.63 0.45
C ASN A 101 16.46 19.14 -0.42
N SER A 102 17.65 18.56 -0.26
CA SER A 102 18.85 18.85 -1.07
C SER A 102 18.70 18.46 -2.54
N LEU A 103 17.70 17.64 -2.88
CA LEU A 103 17.51 17.01 -4.19
C LEU A 103 18.67 16.10 -4.64
N THR A 104 19.59 15.74 -3.73
CA THR A 104 20.73 14.86 -4.03
C THR A 104 20.33 13.38 -4.08
N VAL A 105 19.24 13.02 -3.39
CA VAL A 105 18.73 11.65 -3.29
C VAL A 105 17.22 11.71 -3.53
N GLN A 106 16.73 10.85 -4.42
CA GLN A 106 15.31 10.66 -4.71
C GLN A 106 15.08 9.26 -5.28
N TYR A 107 13.83 8.81 -5.33
CA TYR A 107 13.50 7.59 -6.07
C TYR A 107 13.85 7.72 -7.55
N ILE A 108 14.66 6.77 -8.04
CA ILE A 108 15.14 6.72 -9.43
C ILE A 108 13.96 6.66 -10.42
N ASP A 109 12.98 5.79 -10.12
CA ASP A 109 11.78 5.60 -10.94
C ASP A 109 10.62 6.52 -10.51
N GLY A 110 10.90 7.60 -9.78
CA GLY A 110 9.89 8.53 -9.26
C GLY A 110 8.80 7.81 -8.42
N ASP A 111 7.54 7.99 -8.81
CA ASP A 111 6.40 7.37 -8.09
C ASP A 111 6.40 5.84 -8.17
N VAL A 112 6.94 5.23 -9.24
CA VAL A 112 7.09 3.77 -9.31
C VAL A 112 8.10 3.28 -8.29
N GLY A 113 9.19 4.03 -8.08
CA GLY A 113 10.16 3.72 -7.03
C GLY A 113 9.52 3.78 -5.64
N ARG A 114 8.67 4.79 -5.39
CA ARG A 114 7.89 4.88 -4.15
C ARG A 114 6.97 3.69 -3.96
N ILE A 115 6.25 3.26 -5.01
CA ILE A 115 5.38 2.08 -4.95
C ILE A 115 6.18 0.85 -4.56
N LYS A 116 7.33 0.60 -5.19
CA LYS A 116 8.21 -0.53 -4.85
C LYS A 116 8.67 -0.48 -3.40
N THR A 117 9.04 0.69 -2.88
CA THR A 117 9.43 0.87 -1.47
C THR A 117 8.26 0.61 -0.51
N GLN A 118 7.04 1.06 -0.84
CA GLN A 118 5.85 0.78 -0.03
C GLN A 118 5.49 -0.72 -0.06
N GLN A 119 5.62 -1.38 -1.21
CA GLN A 119 5.44 -2.84 -1.32
C GLN A 119 6.48 -3.62 -0.51
N TYR A 120 7.73 -3.18 -0.54
CA TYR A 120 8.80 -3.75 0.28
C TYR A 120 8.49 -3.58 1.78
N PHE A 121 8.11 -2.38 2.22
CA PHE A 121 7.69 -2.13 3.59
C PHE A 121 6.56 -3.06 4.03
N MET A 122 5.48 -3.17 3.23
CA MET A 122 4.35 -4.04 3.57
C MET A 122 4.75 -5.51 3.64
N THR A 123 5.67 -5.95 2.79
CA THR A 123 6.18 -7.32 2.81
C THR A 123 6.96 -7.59 4.09
N GLU A 124 7.86 -6.69 4.50
CA GLU A 124 8.60 -6.82 5.76
C GLU A 124 7.68 -6.73 6.98
N LEU A 125 6.69 -5.85 6.95
CA LEU A 125 5.69 -5.73 8.02
C LEU A 125 4.92 -7.03 8.20
N VAL A 126 4.41 -7.63 7.12
CA VAL A 126 3.69 -8.91 7.18
C VAL A 126 4.62 -10.02 7.67
N LYS A 127 5.83 -10.14 7.11
CA LYS A 127 6.83 -11.13 7.54
C LYS A 127 7.10 -11.06 9.04
N GLN A 128 7.26 -9.86 9.58
CA GLN A 128 7.61 -9.66 10.99
C GLN A 128 6.42 -9.76 11.93
N THR A 129 5.23 -9.38 11.47
CA THR A 129 3.97 -9.55 12.21
C THR A 129 3.62 -11.03 12.36
N LEU A 130 3.85 -11.84 11.32
CA LEU A 130 3.54 -13.28 11.32
C LEU A 130 4.63 -14.16 11.96
N LYS A 131 5.71 -13.58 12.52
CA LYS A 131 6.67 -14.34 13.33
C LYS A 131 5.96 -14.94 14.55
N PHE A 132 6.32 -16.16 14.90
CA PHE A 132 5.70 -16.91 16.03
C PHE A 132 5.59 -16.09 17.32
N LYS A 133 6.62 -15.31 17.67
CA LYS A 133 6.64 -14.44 18.86
C LYS A 133 5.59 -13.32 18.87
N ASN A 134 5.14 -12.88 17.68
CA ASN A 134 4.19 -11.79 17.49
C ASN A 134 2.78 -12.30 17.19
N MET A 135 2.58 -13.62 17.04
CA MET A 135 1.28 -14.19 16.70
C MET A 135 0.19 -13.93 17.75
N PHE A 136 0.55 -13.88 19.04
CA PHE A 136 -0.39 -13.50 20.10
C PHE A 136 -0.81 -12.03 19.98
N LYS A 137 0.13 -11.16 19.60
CA LYS A 137 -0.14 -9.74 19.35
C LYS A 137 -1.03 -9.53 18.13
N LEU A 138 -0.99 -10.41 17.13
CA LEU A 138 -1.86 -10.29 15.94
C LEU A 138 -3.34 -10.28 16.30
N GLN A 139 -3.76 -11.10 17.27
CA GLN A 139 -5.15 -11.11 17.71
C GLN A 139 -5.52 -9.81 18.44
N GLU A 140 -4.65 -9.38 19.36
CA GLU A 140 -4.81 -8.11 20.09
C GLU A 140 -4.84 -6.89 19.15
N LEU A 141 -3.96 -6.87 18.13
CA LEU A 141 -3.95 -5.86 17.07
C LEU A 141 -5.32 -5.81 16.39
N VAL A 142 -5.81 -6.95 15.91
CA VAL A 142 -7.08 -7.00 15.18
C VAL A 142 -8.25 -6.51 16.05
N GLU A 143 -8.31 -6.91 17.31
CA GLU A 143 -9.37 -6.49 18.25
C GLU A 143 -9.26 -4.99 18.59
N THR A 144 -8.05 -4.46 18.75
CA THR A 144 -7.81 -3.06 19.14
C THR A 144 -8.03 -2.09 17.99
N TYR A 145 -7.65 -2.48 16.77
CA TYR A 145 -7.65 -1.57 15.62
C TYR A 145 -8.88 -1.71 14.73
N TYR A 146 -9.74 -2.72 14.92
CA TYR A 146 -10.93 -2.89 14.07
C TYR A 146 -11.80 -1.62 14.01
N ASP A 147 -12.03 -0.98 15.15
CA ASP A 147 -12.83 0.24 15.22
C ASP A 147 -12.15 1.47 14.60
N ASN A 148 -10.83 1.41 14.41
CA ASN A 148 -10.00 2.47 13.81
C ASN A 148 -9.71 2.23 12.33
N VAL A 149 -10.22 1.14 11.75
CA VAL A 149 -10.09 0.76 10.35
C VAL A 149 -11.45 0.83 9.68
N GLU A 150 -11.55 1.58 8.58
CA GLU A 150 -12.77 1.60 7.78
C GLU A 150 -12.74 0.38 6.83
N THR A 151 -13.66 -0.57 7.02
CA THR A 151 -13.71 -1.81 6.25
C THR A 151 -15.13 -2.37 6.15
N ASN A 152 -15.41 -3.10 5.08
CA ASN A 152 -16.62 -3.93 4.95
C ASN A 152 -16.33 -5.43 5.18
N ILE A 153 -15.12 -5.82 5.63
CA ILE A 153 -14.83 -7.22 5.95
C ILE A 153 -15.59 -7.59 7.22
N PRO A 154 -16.45 -8.62 7.19
CA PRO A 154 -17.15 -9.07 8.37
C PRO A 154 -16.17 -9.56 9.45
N TRP A 155 -16.43 -9.23 10.71
CA TRP A 155 -15.57 -9.58 11.84
C TRP A 155 -15.20 -11.09 11.89
N ASN A 156 -16.17 -11.97 11.62
CA ASN A 156 -15.94 -13.42 11.58
C ASN A 156 -14.99 -13.85 10.44
N ILE A 157 -14.94 -13.12 9.33
CA ILE A 157 -13.98 -13.34 8.25
C ILE A 157 -12.59 -12.91 8.71
N ILE A 158 -12.46 -11.77 9.39
CA ILE A 158 -11.17 -11.31 9.94
C ILE A 158 -10.60 -12.33 10.93
N LEU A 159 -11.40 -12.83 11.88
CA LEU A 159 -10.95 -13.85 12.83
C LEU A 159 -10.50 -15.14 12.13
N LYS A 160 -11.21 -15.58 11.10
CA LYS A 160 -10.79 -16.72 10.27
C LYS A 160 -9.46 -16.43 9.56
N SER A 161 -9.28 -15.23 9.03
CA SER A 161 -8.05 -14.79 8.37
C SER A 161 -6.85 -14.76 9.34
N VAL A 162 -7.03 -14.36 10.60
CA VAL A 162 -5.98 -14.42 11.64
C VAL A 162 -5.51 -15.85 11.88
N VAL A 163 -6.44 -16.81 11.91
CA VAL A 163 -6.10 -18.23 12.04
C VAL A 163 -5.38 -18.74 10.78
N ALA A 164 -5.86 -18.39 9.59
CA ALA A 164 -5.25 -18.77 8.33
C ALA A 164 -3.85 -18.16 8.15
N ALA A 165 -3.63 -16.94 8.65
CA ALA A 165 -2.37 -16.20 8.54
C ALA A 165 -1.18 -16.94 9.16
N LYS A 166 -1.43 -17.79 10.17
CA LYS A 166 -0.41 -18.66 10.79
C LYS A 166 0.25 -19.63 9.81
N ASN A 167 -0.43 -19.96 8.71
CA ASN A 167 0.04 -20.91 7.71
C ASN A 167 0.49 -20.21 6.41
N ILE A 168 0.53 -18.87 6.37
CA ILE A 168 1.00 -18.14 5.20
C ILE A 168 2.51 -18.31 5.08
N ASP A 169 2.96 -18.82 3.94
CA ASP A 169 4.36 -18.81 3.54
C ASP A 169 4.71 -17.41 3.02
N THR A 170 5.28 -16.59 3.89
CA THR A 170 5.61 -15.20 3.58
C THR A 170 6.72 -15.07 2.54
N GLU A 171 7.48 -16.13 2.25
CA GLU A 171 8.48 -16.13 1.18
C GLU A 171 7.86 -16.30 -0.21
N LYS A 172 6.58 -16.72 -0.28
CA LYS A 172 5.81 -16.83 -1.52
C LYS A 172 4.91 -15.63 -1.78
N MET A 173 5.00 -14.58 -0.96
CA MET A 173 4.26 -13.34 -1.21
C MET A 173 4.74 -12.68 -2.50
N VAL A 174 3.79 -12.35 -3.38
CA VAL A 174 4.05 -11.69 -4.65
C VAL A 174 3.43 -10.30 -4.62
N THR A 175 4.23 -9.29 -4.96
CA THR A 175 3.77 -7.92 -5.20
C THR A 175 4.08 -7.54 -6.64
N GLU A 176 3.16 -6.80 -7.26
CA GLU A 176 3.26 -6.40 -8.66
C GLU A 176 2.85 -4.95 -8.80
N THR A 177 3.40 -4.25 -9.79
CA THR A 177 3.01 -2.87 -10.14
C THR A 177 2.38 -2.89 -11.51
N ILE A 178 1.24 -2.23 -11.67
CA ILE A 178 0.59 -2.09 -12.98
C ILE A 178 1.59 -1.49 -13.97
N PRO A 179 1.89 -2.15 -15.09
CA PRO A 179 2.90 -1.69 -16.03
C PRO A 179 2.44 -0.43 -16.74
N GLY A 180 3.36 0.50 -16.96
CA GLY A 180 3.06 1.79 -17.55
C GLY A 180 4.20 2.79 -17.40
N GLU A 181 3.94 4.02 -17.82
CA GLU A 181 4.91 5.10 -17.83
C GLU A 181 4.30 6.44 -17.42
N GLY A 182 5.15 7.34 -16.90
CA GLY A 182 4.76 8.72 -16.63
C GLY A 182 4.67 9.53 -17.93
N LYS A 183 3.56 10.23 -18.14
CA LYS A 183 3.36 11.11 -19.30
C LYS A 183 2.60 12.37 -18.91
N TYR A 184 3.05 13.51 -19.45
CA TYR A 184 2.32 14.76 -19.35
C TYR A 184 1.23 14.83 -20.43
N ILE A 185 0.03 15.23 -20.02
CA ILE A 185 -1.07 15.59 -20.93
C ILE A 185 -1.45 17.02 -20.59
N GLY A 186 -1.06 17.96 -21.45
CA GLY A 186 -1.02 19.38 -21.10
C GLY A 186 -0.02 19.61 -19.96
N SER A 187 -0.40 20.37 -18.94
CA SER A 187 0.42 20.64 -17.75
C SER A 187 0.30 19.58 -16.64
N ILE A 188 -0.52 18.55 -16.83
CA ILE A 188 -0.82 17.55 -15.80
C ILE A 188 -0.04 16.26 -16.07
N SER A 189 0.72 15.81 -15.08
CA SER A 189 1.39 14.51 -15.10
C SER A 189 0.41 13.38 -14.79
N TYR A 190 0.41 12.34 -15.62
CA TYR A 190 -0.35 11.10 -15.45
C TYR A 190 0.57 9.88 -15.53
N TYR A 191 0.17 8.78 -14.88
CA TYR A 191 0.71 7.45 -15.17
C TYR A 191 -0.18 6.80 -16.23
N ILE A 192 0.34 6.42 -17.39
CA ILE A 192 -0.39 5.76 -18.47
C ILE A 192 -0.02 4.28 -18.45
N TYR A 193 -1.00 3.43 -18.17
CA TYR A 193 -0.78 1.99 -18.08
C TYR A 193 -0.72 1.36 -19.48
N ASP A 194 -0.02 0.25 -19.59
CA ASP A 194 0.01 -0.62 -20.76
C ASP A 194 -1.11 -1.65 -20.62
N GLU A 195 -2.15 -1.52 -21.44
CA GLU A 195 -3.38 -2.33 -21.36
C GLU A 195 -3.10 -3.83 -21.53
N SER A 196 -2.37 -4.22 -22.58
CA SER A 196 -2.07 -5.64 -22.86
C SER A 196 -1.23 -6.28 -21.76
N LYS A 197 -0.23 -5.56 -21.24
CA LYS A 197 0.58 -6.08 -20.12
C LYS A 197 -0.22 -6.08 -18.82
N THR A 198 -1.13 -5.13 -18.62
CA THR A 198 -2.02 -5.09 -17.45
C THR A 198 -2.97 -6.29 -17.46
N ASP A 199 -3.61 -6.59 -18.59
CA ASP A 199 -4.48 -7.76 -18.73
C ASP A 199 -3.73 -9.07 -18.47
N SER A 200 -2.51 -9.17 -19.00
CA SER A 200 -1.66 -10.34 -18.79
C SER A 200 -1.28 -10.50 -17.32
N LEU A 201 -0.96 -9.37 -16.65
CA LEU A 201 -0.64 -9.34 -15.23
C LEU A 201 -1.84 -9.71 -14.36
N VAL A 202 -3.02 -9.14 -14.64
CA VAL A 202 -4.26 -9.45 -13.92
C VAL A 202 -4.61 -10.93 -14.08
N LYS A 203 -4.51 -11.50 -15.29
CA LYS A 203 -4.72 -12.94 -15.52
C LYS A 203 -3.75 -13.81 -14.74
N LYS A 204 -2.48 -13.43 -14.69
CA LYS A 204 -1.46 -14.13 -13.90
C LYS A 204 -1.76 -14.09 -12.40
N MET A 205 -2.18 -12.94 -11.87
CA MET A 205 -2.39 -12.71 -10.44
C MET A 205 -3.75 -13.21 -9.94
N PHE A 206 -4.79 -13.02 -10.74
CA PHE A 206 -6.19 -13.13 -10.35
C PHE A 206 -7.00 -14.07 -11.25
N GLY A 207 -6.37 -14.90 -12.08
CA GLY A 207 -7.07 -15.75 -13.06
C GLY A 207 -8.21 -16.62 -12.49
N SER A 208 -8.18 -16.97 -11.21
CA SER A 208 -9.25 -17.70 -10.51
C SER A 208 -10.44 -16.83 -10.07
N VAL A 209 -10.30 -15.51 -10.06
CA VAL A 209 -11.30 -14.50 -9.61
C VAL A 209 -11.54 -13.40 -10.65
N ILE A 210 -11.04 -13.57 -11.87
CA ILE A 210 -11.48 -12.75 -13.01
C ILE A 210 -12.95 -13.06 -13.24
N LYS A 211 -13.77 -12.01 -13.38
CA LYS A 211 -15.15 -12.16 -13.82
C LYS A 211 -15.16 -13.03 -15.06
N SER A 212 -15.77 -14.21 -14.97
CA SER A 212 -16.08 -14.96 -16.19
C SER A 212 -16.80 -13.96 -17.09
N ALA A 213 -16.33 -13.82 -18.33
CA ALA A 213 -17.18 -13.23 -19.35
C ALA A 213 -18.47 -14.05 -19.29
N LEU A 214 -19.56 -13.40 -18.85
CA LEU A 214 -20.87 -14.02 -18.90
C LEU A 214 -21.11 -14.40 -20.37
N ASN A 215 -21.56 -15.65 -20.55
CA ASN A 215 -22.11 -16.16 -21.80
C ASN A 215 -23.04 -15.16 -22.48
#